data_AF-A0A396NUU2-F1
#
_entry.id   AF-A0A396NUU2-F1
#
_cell.length_a   1.000
_cell.length_b   1.000
_cell.length_c   1.000
_cell.angle_alpha   90.00
_cell.angle_beta   90.00
_cell.angle_gamma   90.00
#
_symmetry.space_group_name_H-M   'P 1'
#
loop_
_entity.id
_entity.type
_entity.pdbx_description
1 polymer ?
#
loop_
_entity_poly.entity_id
_entity_poly.type
_entity_poly.pdbx_seq_one_letter_code
_entity_poly.pdbx_strand_id
1 'polypeptide(L)'
;MVNVIIHGCGGKMGHVVAELVKNEPDCQVVAGIDPTTPALDFPVFPSCEACDVAGDVIIDFSTAKAVPALLAFSKAKKIPVVLCTTALSEETTALMQETSKEVAILKSANMSVGVNLLLDLVQRAAVILAESGFDIEIVEKHHNQKIDAPSGTAMALADAINQAMEERYHYVYDRSQVHEKREKTEIGIHAVRGGNIVGEHDVIFAGRDEVIELTHRATSREVFAVGAVKAAKFLAGKPAGLYTMKEVLQ
;
A
#
# COMPACT_ATOMS: atom_id res chain seq x y z
N MET A 1 23.53 9.38 3.74
CA MET A 1 22.91 8.24 4.44
C MET A 1 21.63 8.74 5.07
N VAL A 2 20.48 8.14 4.73
CA VAL A 2 19.16 8.50 5.23
C VAL A 2 18.90 7.77 6.54
N ASN A 3 18.62 8.51 7.59
CA ASN A 3 18.32 8.01 8.93
C ASN A 3 16.83 7.67 9.04
N VAL A 4 16.53 6.38 9.11
CA VAL A 4 15.17 5.85 9.15
C VAL A 4 14.74 5.55 10.59
N ILE A 5 13.55 6.01 10.96
CA ILE A 5 12.84 5.55 12.16
C ILE A 5 11.76 4.55 11.72
N ILE A 6 11.67 3.38 12.37
CA ILE A 6 10.66 2.37 12.05
C ILE A 6 9.56 2.38 13.12
N HIS A 7 8.35 2.78 12.75
CA HIS A 7 7.17 2.70 13.61
C HIS A 7 6.43 1.37 13.39
N GLY A 8 6.21 0.61 14.47
CA GLY A 8 5.77 -0.78 14.42
C GLY A 8 6.94 -1.76 14.19
N CYS A 9 8.14 -1.46 14.72
CA CYS A 9 9.35 -2.23 14.44
C CYS A 9 9.32 -3.67 14.97
N GLY A 10 8.49 -3.99 15.98
CA GLY A 10 8.29 -5.36 16.49
C GLY A 10 7.32 -6.21 15.66
N GLY A 11 6.64 -5.60 14.69
CA GLY A 11 5.77 -6.31 13.76
C GLY A 11 6.54 -7.04 12.67
N LYS A 12 5.86 -7.99 12.00
CA LYS A 12 6.44 -8.76 10.87
C LYS A 12 7.05 -7.84 9.80
N MET A 13 6.36 -6.76 9.43
CA MET A 13 6.87 -5.81 8.44
C MET A 13 8.01 -4.95 8.98
N GLY A 14 7.97 -4.55 10.26
CA GLY A 14 9.04 -3.82 10.92
C GLY A 14 10.38 -4.56 10.85
N HIS A 15 10.38 -5.86 11.14
CA HIS A 15 11.56 -6.71 10.99
C HIS A 15 12.06 -6.80 9.54
N VAL A 16 11.16 -6.95 8.56
CA VAL A 16 11.55 -7.04 7.15
C VAL A 16 12.16 -5.72 6.66
N VAL A 17 11.60 -4.57 7.07
CA VAL A 17 12.16 -3.25 6.74
C VAL A 17 13.53 -3.07 7.40
N ALA A 18 13.67 -3.42 8.68
CA ALA A 18 14.94 -3.34 9.39
C ALA A 18 16.04 -4.17 8.70
N GLU A 19 15.73 -5.40 8.34
CA GLU A 19 16.68 -6.29 7.66
C GLU A 19 17.05 -5.80 6.26
N LEU A 20 16.08 -5.26 5.52
CA LEU A 20 16.34 -4.68 4.21
C LEU A 20 17.27 -3.46 4.33
N VAL A 21 17.02 -2.56 5.28
CA VAL A 21 17.83 -1.35 5.48
C VAL A 21 19.28 -1.68 5.85
N LYS A 22 19.56 -2.79 6.56
CA LYS A 22 20.95 -3.21 6.84
C LYS A 22 21.77 -3.45 5.58
N ASN A 23 21.12 -3.85 4.50
CA ASN A 23 21.77 -4.17 3.22
C ASN A 23 21.79 -2.96 2.26
N GLU A 24 21.33 -1.79 2.71
CA GLU A 24 21.23 -0.57 1.90
C GLU A 24 22.34 0.42 2.28
N PRO A 25 23.34 0.68 1.42
CA PRO A 25 24.49 1.52 1.77
C PRO A 25 24.12 2.98 2.05
N ASP A 26 22.99 3.44 1.52
CA ASP A 26 22.52 4.82 1.64
C ASP A 26 21.47 5.02 2.73
N CYS A 27 21.14 3.99 3.51
CA CYS A 27 20.16 4.06 4.60
C CYS A 27 20.68 3.40 5.87
N GLN A 28 20.20 3.88 7.02
CA GLN A 28 20.40 3.19 8.29
C GLN A 28 19.17 3.34 9.18
N VAL A 29 18.89 2.34 10.02
CA VAL A 29 17.87 2.45 11.06
C VAL A 29 18.49 3.09 12.29
N VAL A 30 17.97 4.25 12.72
CA VAL A 30 18.47 4.98 13.89
C VAL A 30 17.61 4.78 15.13
N ALA A 31 16.33 4.44 14.95
CA ALA A 31 15.42 4.12 16.04
C ALA A 31 14.23 3.26 15.57
N GLY A 32 13.66 2.52 16.52
CA GLY A 32 12.37 1.86 16.40
C GLY A 32 11.36 2.42 17.39
N ILE A 33 10.08 2.36 17.06
CA ILE A 33 8.99 2.66 17.98
C ILE A 33 8.03 1.47 17.99
N ASP A 34 7.89 0.82 19.14
CA ASP A 34 6.98 -0.28 19.35
C ASP A 34 6.69 -0.45 20.86
N PRO A 35 5.41 -0.57 21.28
CA PRO A 35 5.06 -0.70 22.70
C PRO A 35 5.64 -1.96 23.37
N THR A 36 6.02 -2.98 22.59
CA THR A 36 6.63 -4.21 23.11
C THR A 36 8.13 -4.06 23.36
N THR A 37 8.76 -3.00 22.85
CA THR A 37 10.20 -2.71 22.99
C THR A 37 11.09 -3.94 22.74
N PRO A 38 10.99 -4.60 21.56
CA PRO A 38 11.79 -5.77 21.24
C PRO A 38 13.28 -5.43 21.24
N ALA A 39 14.11 -6.42 21.59
CA ALA A 39 15.55 -6.31 21.44
C ALA A 39 15.92 -6.38 19.94
N LEU A 40 16.39 -5.25 19.41
CA LEU A 40 16.83 -5.07 18.01
C LEU A 40 18.22 -4.40 18.00
N ASP A 41 18.85 -4.35 16.83
CA ASP A 41 20.20 -3.78 16.65
C ASP A 41 20.25 -2.23 16.74
N PHE A 42 19.13 -1.60 17.08
CA PHE A 42 18.94 -0.15 17.22
C PHE A 42 18.03 0.14 18.42
N PRO A 43 18.09 1.35 19.01
CA PRO A 43 17.26 1.70 20.16
C PRO A 43 15.77 1.65 19.81
N VAL A 44 14.97 1.03 20.67
CA VAL A 44 13.52 0.94 20.52
C VAL A 44 12.81 1.67 21.66
N PHE A 45 11.89 2.54 21.29
CA PHE A 45 11.11 3.36 22.22
C PHE A 45 9.67 2.82 22.35
N PRO A 46 9.06 2.89 23.54
CA PRO A 46 7.72 2.37 23.78
C PRO A 46 6.61 3.22 23.14
N SER A 47 6.90 4.49 22.82
CA SER A 47 5.95 5.40 22.18
C SER A 47 6.67 6.50 21.39
N CYS A 48 5.92 7.24 20.58
CA CYS A 48 6.48 8.34 19.79
C CYS A 48 6.99 9.48 20.69
N GLU A 49 6.30 9.76 21.80
CA GLU A 49 6.67 10.80 22.77
C GLU A 49 7.99 10.49 23.48
N ALA A 50 8.29 9.21 23.69
CA ALA A 50 9.53 8.75 24.32
C ALA A 50 10.74 8.78 23.37
N CYS A 51 10.52 8.87 22.06
CA CYS A 51 11.58 8.87 21.07
C CYS A 51 12.27 10.24 20.99
N ASP A 52 13.52 10.31 21.46
CA ASP A 52 14.35 11.50 21.44
C ASP A 52 15.35 11.54 20.27
N VAL A 53 15.46 10.43 19.53
CA VAL A 53 16.37 10.28 18.38
C VAL A 53 15.87 11.08 17.17
N ALA A 54 16.79 11.78 16.51
CA ALA A 54 16.53 12.46 15.25
C ALA A 54 16.59 11.46 14.08
N GLY A 55 15.70 11.64 13.09
CA GLY A 55 15.68 10.86 11.86
C GLY A 55 15.26 11.72 10.68
N ASP A 56 15.59 11.27 9.47
CA ASP A 56 15.28 11.97 8.22
C ASP A 56 13.91 11.58 7.67
N VAL A 57 13.41 10.40 8.06
CA VAL A 57 12.11 9.86 7.63
C VAL A 57 11.64 8.75 8.57
N ILE A 58 10.32 8.64 8.75
CA ILE A 58 9.68 7.54 9.47
C ILE A 58 9.01 6.59 8.47
N ILE A 59 9.25 5.29 8.60
CA ILE A 59 8.48 4.25 7.89
C ILE A 59 7.51 3.63 8.89
N ASP A 60 6.22 3.69 8.57
CA ASP A 60 5.14 3.18 9.43
C ASP A 60 4.53 1.90 8.87
N PHE A 61 4.67 0.81 9.64
CA PHE A 61 3.92 -0.43 9.47
C PHE A 61 3.33 -0.85 10.82
N SER A 62 2.33 -0.11 11.28
CA SER A 62 1.73 -0.31 12.62
C SER A 62 0.24 -0.64 12.52
N THR A 63 -0.57 -0.03 13.39
CA THR A 63 -2.02 -0.20 13.45
C THR A 63 -2.69 1.16 13.31
N ALA A 64 -3.92 1.20 12.77
CA ALA A 64 -4.63 2.46 12.56
C ALA A 64 -4.74 3.30 13.86
N LYS A 65 -4.84 2.64 15.03
CA LYS A 65 -4.88 3.29 16.34
C LYS A 65 -3.59 4.05 16.71
N ALA A 66 -2.44 3.63 16.17
CA ALA A 66 -1.15 4.24 16.48
C ALA A 66 -0.81 5.44 15.58
N VAL A 67 -1.50 5.59 14.44
CA VAL A 67 -1.23 6.64 13.44
C VAL A 67 -1.40 8.07 13.99
N PRO A 68 -2.43 8.40 14.80
CA PRO A 68 -2.56 9.77 15.32
C PRO A 68 -1.36 10.24 16.14
N ALA A 69 -0.81 9.38 17.01
CA ALA A 69 0.39 9.70 17.80
C ALA A 69 1.63 9.86 16.92
N LEU A 70 1.77 9.01 15.90
CA LEU A 70 2.82 9.13 14.88
C LEU A 70 2.74 10.47 14.12
N LEU A 71 1.55 10.88 13.68
CA LEU A 71 1.36 12.14 12.96
C LEU A 71 1.69 13.35 13.85
N ALA A 72 1.29 13.32 15.13
CA ALA A 72 1.65 14.35 16.09
C ALA A 72 3.18 14.44 16.29
N PHE A 73 3.86 13.30 16.41
CA PHE A 73 5.31 13.23 16.53
C PHE A 73 6.04 13.73 15.29
N SER A 74 5.61 13.26 14.11
CA SER A 74 6.11 13.74 12.82
C SER A 74 5.98 15.25 12.68
N LYS A 75 4.82 15.81 13.03
CA LYS A 75 4.56 17.26 13.02
C LYS A 75 5.47 18.03 13.97
N ALA A 76 5.65 17.53 15.20
CA ALA A 76 6.46 18.18 16.23
C ALA A 76 7.96 18.17 15.87
N LYS A 77 8.46 17.08 15.31
CA LYS A 77 9.87 16.92 14.93
C LYS A 77 10.17 17.36 13.49
N LYS A 78 9.14 17.65 12.69
CA LYS A 78 9.21 17.95 11.25
C LYS A 78 9.87 16.82 10.43
N ILE A 79 9.57 15.56 10.79
CA ILE A 79 10.12 14.38 10.12
C ILE A 79 9.09 13.80 9.15
N PRO A 80 9.40 13.67 7.84
CA PRO A 80 8.55 13.02 6.86
C PRO A 80 8.08 11.61 7.23
N VAL A 81 6.90 11.20 6.76
CA VAL A 81 6.31 9.89 7.06
C VAL A 81 5.92 9.14 5.80
N VAL A 82 6.45 7.92 5.66
CA VAL A 82 5.94 6.88 4.74
C VAL A 82 4.88 6.07 5.49
N LEU A 83 3.61 6.41 5.27
CA LEU A 83 2.46 5.86 5.99
C LEU A 83 1.88 4.64 5.26
N CYS A 84 2.30 3.43 5.65
CA CYS A 84 1.84 2.18 5.06
C CYS A 84 0.60 1.60 5.76
N THR A 85 0.26 2.07 6.97
CA THR A 85 -0.92 1.58 7.70
C THR A 85 -2.20 1.80 6.89
N THR A 86 -3.03 0.76 6.83
CA THR A 86 -4.31 0.73 6.09
C THR A 86 -5.50 0.87 7.03
N ALA A 87 -6.72 0.99 6.46
CA ALA A 87 -7.98 1.05 7.22
C ALA A 87 -8.01 2.19 8.27
N LEU A 88 -7.58 3.39 7.85
CA LEU A 88 -7.65 4.59 8.68
C LEU A 88 -9.11 5.06 8.77
N SER A 89 -9.52 5.57 9.95
CA SER A 89 -10.81 6.24 10.07
C SER A 89 -10.84 7.53 9.25
N GLU A 90 -12.04 8.05 8.96
CA GLU A 90 -12.20 9.36 8.32
C GLU A 90 -11.52 10.47 9.14
N GLU A 91 -11.65 10.43 10.46
CA GLU A 91 -10.99 11.36 11.38
C GLU A 91 -9.46 11.29 11.25
N THR A 92 -8.89 10.08 11.19
CA THR A 92 -7.43 9.88 11.03
C THR A 92 -6.97 10.33 9.65
N THR A 93 -7.80 10.13 8.62
CA THR A 93 -7.53 10.56 7.25
C THR A 93 -7.53 12.09 7.15
N ALA A 94 -8.49 12.77 7.78
CA ALA A 94 -8.52 14.23 7.87
C ALA A 94 -7.31 14.78 8.63
N LEU A 95 -6.93 14.14 9.75
CA LEU A 95 -5.73 14.50 10.51
C LEU A 95 -4.44 14.35 9.67
N MET A 96 -4.34 13.29 8.87
CA MET A 96 -3.23 13.08 7.94
C MET A 96 -3.17 14.19 6.88
N GLN A 97 -4.31 14.57 6.29
CA GLN A 97 -4.38 15.65 5.32
C GLN A 97 -4.02 17.02 5.92
N GLU A 98 -4.39 17.27 7.17
CA GLU A 98 -3.99 18.50 7.85
C GLU A 98 -2.49 18.50 8.16
N THR A 99 -1.96 17.37 8.62
CA THR A 99 -0.53 17.22 8.94
C THR A 99 0.34 17.34 7.68
N SER A 100 -0.15 16.89 6.53
CA SER A 100 0.59 16.95 5.27
C SER A 100 0.84 18.39 4.78
N LYS A 101 0.09 19.37 5.28
CA LYS A 101 0.33 20.80 5.01
C LYS A 101 1.62 21.31 5.66
N GLU A 102 2.12 20.61 6.67
CA GLU A 102 3.28 21.01 7.46
C GLU A 102 4.48 20.06 7.36
N VAL A 103 4.24 18.81 6.96
CA VAL A 103 5.26 17.77 6.83
C VAL A 103 4.98 16.91 5.59
N ALA A 104 6.02 16.38 4.96
CA ALA A 104 5.84 15.47 3.83
C ALA A 104 5.27 14.12 4.32
N ILE A 105 4.12 13.71 3.79
CA ILE A 105 3.51 12.42 4.07
C ILE A 105 3.32 11.68 2.76
N LEU A 106 3.91 10.50 2.64
CA LEU A 106 3.58 9.58 1.56
C LEU A 106 2.57 8.55 2.07
N LYS A 107 1.37 8.54 1.50
CA LYS A 107 0.38 7.49 1.77
C LYS A 107 0.35 6.51 0.61
N SER A 108 0.50 5.22 0.93
CA SER A 108 0.11 4.15 0.02
C SER A 108 -0.58 3.02 0.76
N ALA A 109 -1.58 2.41 0.12
CA ALA A 109 -2.19 1.18 0.60
C ALA A 109 -1.35 -0.06 0.21
N ASN A 110 -0.46 0.08 -0.78
CA ASN A 110 0.44 -0.98 -1.21
C ASN A 110 1.79 -0.40 -1.61
N MET A 111 2.86 -0.82 -0.94
CA MET A 111 4.21 -0.35 -1.23
C MET A 111 4.89 -1.13 -2.37
N SER A 112 4.32 -2.23 -2.87
CA SER A 112 4.92 -2.96 -4.00
C SER A 112 5.02 -2.05 -5.23
N VAL A 113 6.24 -1.90 -5.74
CA VAL A 113 6.50 -1.21 -7.02
C VAL A 113 5.70 -1.87 -8.14
N GLY A 114 5.64 -3.20 -8.15
CA GLY A 114 4.91 -3.96 -9.16
C GLY A 114 3.40 -3.72 -9.11
N VAL A 115 2.80 -3.61 -7.92
CA VAL A 115 1.37 -3.29 -7.79
C VAL A 115 1.07 -1.87 -8.26
N ASN A 116 1.94 -0.91 -7.93
CA ASN A 116 1.74 0.47 -8.36
C ASN A 116 1.91 0.63 -9.88
N LEU A 117 2.83 -0.09 -10.51
CA LEU A 117 2.90 -0.18 -11.96
C LEU A 117 1.66 -0.85 -12.55
N LEU A 118 1.19 -1.94 -11.94
CA LEU A 118 -0.03 -2.62 -12.38
C LEU A 118 -1.24 -1.68 -12.35
N LEU A 119 -1.39 -0.87 -11.29
CA LEU A 119 -2.43 0.16 -11.18
C LEU A 119 -2.42 1.14 -12.35
N ASP A 120 -1.24 1.57 -12.81
CA ASP A 120 -1.11 2.46 -13.97
C ASP A 120 -1.48 1.75 -15.28
N LEU A 121 -0.98 0.51 -15.46
CA LEU A 121 -1.23 -0.28 -16.67
C LEU A 121 -2.71 -0.63 -16.84
N VAL A 122 -3.42 -0.98 -15.76
CA VAL A 122 -4.84 -1.37 -15.84
C VAL A 122 -5.72 -0.18 -16.20
N GLN A 123 -5.40 1.03 -15.73
CA GLN A 123 -6.12 2.25 -16.12
C GLN A 123 -6.00 2.48 -17.63
N ARG A 124 -4.78 2.37 -18.17
CA ARG A 124 -4.53 2.57 -19.59
C ARG A 124 -5.14 1.46 -20.45
N ALA A 125 -5.07 0.21 -19.98
CA ALA A 125 -5.67 -0.94 -20.65
C ALA A 125 -7.20 -0.81 -20.70
N ALA A 126 -7.83 -0.41 -19.60
CA ALA A 126 -9.28 -0.26 -19.51
C ALA A 126 -9.83 0.72 -20.56
N VAL A 127 -9.24 1.91 -20.68
CA VAL A 127 -9.67 2.93 -21.65
C VAL A 127 -9.68 2.40 -23.10
N ILE A 128 -8.75 1.50 -23.44
CA ILE A 128 -8.63 0.96 -24.79
C ILE A 128 -9.51 -0.28 -24.99
N LEU A 129 -9.42 -1.25 -24.06
CA LEU A 129 -10.02 -2.57 -24.21
C LEU A 129 -11.51 -2.56 -23.88
N ALA A 130 -11.94 -1.81 -22.88
CA ALA A 130 -13.34 -1.76 -22.48
C ALA A 130 -14.21 -1.11 -23.58
N GLU A 131 -13.73 -0.02 -24.19
CA GLU A 131 -14.38 0.61 -25.35
C GLU A 131 -14.37 -0.30 -26.59
N SER A 132 -13.43 -1.25 -26.66
CA SER A 132 -13.38 -2.31 -27.69
C SER A 132 -14.28 -3.51 -27.37
N GLY A 133 -15.07 -3.44 -26.29
CA GLY A 133 -16.05 -4.46 -25.90
C GLY A 133 -15.49 -5.61 -25.06
N PHE A 134 -14.36 -5.42 -24.39
CA PHE A 134 -13.81 -6.40 -23.45
C PHE A 134 -14.53 -6.30 -22.09
N ASP A 135 -14.88 -7.45 -21.56
CA ASP A 135 -15.33 -7.61 -20.18
C ASP A 135 -14.14 -7.51 -19.21
N ILE A 136 -14.37 -7.00 -17.99
CA ILE A 136 -13.31 -6.80 -16.99
C ILE A 136 -13.60 -7.66 -15.76
N GLU A 137 -12.64 -8.51 -15.39
CA GLU A 137 -12.71 -9.35 -14.20
C GLU A 137 -11.43 -9.21 -13.38
N ILE A 138 -11.54 -9.29 -12.07
CA ILE A 138 -10.41 -9.26 -11.14
C ILE A 138 -10.45 -10.53 -10.30
N VAL A 139 -9.36 -11.28 -10.28
CA VAL A 139 -9.19 -12.44 -9.41
C VAL A 139 -8.03 -12.17 -8.46
N GLU A 140 -8.29 -12.24 -7.16
CA GLU A 140 -7.26 -12.17 -6.13
C GLU A 140 -7.10 -13.49 -5.38
N LYS A 141 -5.87 -13.81 -4.99
CA LYS A 141 -5.54 -15.02 -4.24
C LYS A 141 -4.66 -14.68 -3.06
N HIS A 142 -5.05 -15.12 -1.87
CA HIS A 142 -4.30 -14.93 -0.63
C HIS A 142 -4.35 -16.17 0.27
N HIS A 143 -3.52 -16.17 1.30
CA HIS A 143 -3.45 -17.20 2.31
C HIS A 143 -4.80 -17.41 3.05
N ASN A 144 -4.96 -18.57 3.65
CA ASN A 144 -6.19 -18.96 4.35
C ASN A 144 -6.51 -18.13 5.62
N GLN A 145 -5.55 -17.38 6.15
CA GLN A 145 -5.74 -16.50 7.32
C GLN A 145 -6.21 -15.07 6.97
N LYS A 146 -6.38 -14.74 5.69
CA LYS A 146 -6.78 -13.38 5.30
C LYS A 146 -8.29 -13.21 5.52
N ILE A 147 -8.65 -12.21 6.32
CA ILE A 147 -10.02 -12.00 6.81
C ILE A 147 -10.86 -11.20 5.81
N ASP A 148 -10.31 -10.12 5.27
CA ASP A 148 -10.99 -9.24 4.31
C ASP A 148 -11.07 -9.90 2.93
N ALA A 149 -12.21 -9.74 2.24
CA ALA A 149 -12.45 -10.16 0.86
C ALA A 149 -13.48 -9.22 0.20
N PRO A 150 -13.20 -8.66 -1.00
CA PRO A 150 -11.92 -8.70 -1.71
C PRO A 150 -10.78 -8.02 -0.95
N SER A 151 -9.54 -8.35 -1.30
CA SER A 151 -8.37 -7.66 -0.75
C SER A 151 -8.38 -6.15 -1.09
N GLY A 152 -7.81 -5.32 -0.22
CA GLY A 152 -7.67 -3.88 -0.51
C GLY A 152 -6.92 -3.54 -1.80
N THR A 153 -6.00 -4.40 -2.27
CA THR A 153 -5.35 -4.23 -3.59
C THR A 153 -6.29 -4.56 -4.75
N ALA A 154 -7.16 -5.56 -4.61
CA ALA A 154 -8.18 -5.85 -5.63
C ALA A 154 -9.19 -4.69 -5.75
N MET A 155 -9.61 -4.12 -4.62
CA MET A 155 -10.44 -2.91 -4.61
C MET A 155 -9.72 -1.74 -5.28
N ALA A 156 -8.45 -1.49 -4.93
CA ALA A 156 -7.69 -0.41 -5.56
C ALA A 156 -7.53 -0.58 -7.08
N LEU A 157 -7.39 -1.83 -7.57
CA LEU A 157 -7.36 -2.11 -9.01
C LEU A 157 -8.72 -1.83 -9.66
N ALA A 158 -9.81 -2.26 -9.04
CA ALA A 158 -11.18 -2.00 -9.52
C ALA A 158 -11.47 -0.49 -9.57
N ASP A 159 -11.17 0.22 -8.49
CA ASP A 159 -11.37 1.67 -8.37
C ASP A 159 -10.52 2.44 -9.38
N ALA A 160 -9.26 2.04 -9.59
CA ALA A 160 -8.41 2.68 -10.59
C ALA A 160 -8.98 2.51 -12.01
N ILE A 161 -9.43 1.29 -12.35
CA ILE A 161 -10.10 1.01 -13.63
C ILE A 161 -11.35 1.86 -13.77
N ASN A 162 -12.22 1.89 -12.75
CA ASN A 162 -13.49 2.60 -12.83
C ASN A 162 -13.31 4.12 -12.92
N GLN A 163 -12.35 4.66 -12.16
CA GLN A 163 -11.99 6.08 -12.21
C GLN A 163 -11.53 6.49 -13.62
N ALA A 164 -10.73 5.66 -14.29
CA ALA A 164 -10.32 5.90 -15.68
C ALA A 164 -11.48 5.80 -16.68
N MET A 165 -12.57 5.13 -16.30
CA MET A 165 -13.79 4.96 -17.07
C MET A 165 -14.94 5.87 -16.59
N GLU A 166 -14.63 6.96 -15.89
CA GLU A 166 -15.58 7.96 -15.41
C GLU A 166 -16.67 7.39 -14.48
N GLU A 167 -16.30 6.41 -13.64
CA GLU A 167 -17.19 5.75 -12.66
C GLU A 167 -18.41 5.05 -13.31
N ARG A 168 -18.29 4.63 -14.56
CA ARG A 168 -19.38 3.99 -15.33
C ARG A 168 -19.70 2.57 -14.85
N TYR A 169 -18.76 1.89 -14.20
CA TYR A 169 -18.89 0.49 -13.82
C TYR A 169 -19.41 0.31 -12.39
N HIS A 170 -20.08 -0.82 -12.15
CA HIS A 170 -20.43 -1.28 -10.81
C HIS A 170 -19.78 -2.65 -10.53
N TYR A 171 -19.59 -2.98 -9.26
CA TYR A 171 -18.83 -4.16 -8.85
C TYR A 171 -19.73 -5.35 -8.50
N VAL A 172 -19.36 -6.55 -8.97
CA VAL A 172 -20.04 -7.80 -8.66
C VAL A 172 -19.06 -8.76 -8.00
N TYR A 173 -19.31 -9.14 -6.74
CA TYR A 173 -18.36 -9.91 -5.93
C TYR A 173 -18.57 -11.44 -5.98
N ASP A 174 -19.80 -11.88 -6.26
CA ASP A 174 -20.13 -13.30 -6.34
C ASP A 174 -21.16 -13.57 -7.45
N ARG A 175 -20.64 -14.00 -8.60
CA ARG A 175 -21.46 -14.36 -9.75
C ARG A 175 -22.29 -15.62 -9.54
N SER A 176 -21.97 -16.47 -8.55
CA SER A 176 -22.74 -17.69 -8.28
C SER A 176 -24.16 -17.41 -7.80
N GLN A 177 -24.41 -16.21 -7.26
CA GLN A 177 -25.72 -15.75 -6.79
C GLN A 177 -26.54 -15.08 -7.89
N VAL A 178 -25.97 -14.92 -9.10
CA VAL A 178 -26.56 -14.14 -10.19
C VAL A 178 -26.84 -15.08 -11.38
N HIS A 179 -28.11 -15.17 -11.79
CA HIS A 179 -28.57 -16.05 -12.87
C HIS A 179 -29.05 -15.28 -14.11
N GLU A 180 -28.29 -14.26 -14.48
CA GLU A 180 -28.56 -13.43 -15.66
C GLU A 180 -27.30 -13.24 -16.51
N LYS A 181 -27.49 -12.68 -17.70
CA LYS A 181 -26.37 -12.36 -18.58
C LYS A 181 -25.57 -11.19 -18.00
N ARG A 182 -24.24 -11.26 -18.09
CA ARG A 182 -23.31 -10.19 -17.70
C ARG A 182 -23.71 -8.84 -18.30
N GLU A 183 -23.74 -7.81 -17.46
CA GLU A 183 -23.91 -6.44 -17.91
C GLU A 183 -22.59 -5.89 -18.46
N LYS A 184 -22.66 -5.02 -19.48
CA LYS A 184 -21.45 -4.41 -20.07
C LYS A 184 -20.71 -3.49 -19.12
N THR A 185 -21.39 -2.98 -18.11
CA THR A 185 -20.89 -2.03 -17.10
C THR A 185 -20.59 -2.70 -15.77
N GLU A 186 -20.33 -4.01 -15.78
CA GLU A 186 -19.92 -4.80 -14.62
C GLU A 186 -18.40 -4.94 -14.56
N ILE A 187 -17.81 -4.84 -13.36
CA ILE A 187 -16.48 -5.39 -13.04
C ILE A 187 -16.68 -6.51 -12.02
N GLY A 188 -16.37 -7.74 -12.41
CA GLY A 188 -16.43 -8.88 -11.48
C GLY A 188 -15.17 -8.95 -10.62
N ILE A 189 -15.32 -9.26 -9.32
CA ILE A 189 -14.21 -9.32 -8.37
C ILE A 189 -14.31 -10.60 -7.54
N HIS A 190 -13.34 -11.49 -7.71
CA HIS A 190 -13.32 -12.83 -7.11
C HIS A 190 -12.15 -13.00 -6.15
N ALA A 191 -12.42 -13.61 -4.99
CA ALA A 191 -11.43 -13.85 -3.96
C ALA A 191 -11.18 -15.34 -3.72
N VAL A 192 -9.92 -15.75 -3.74
CA VAL A 192 -9.46 -17.11 -3.42
C VAL A 192 -8.66 -17.09 -2.12
N ARG A 193 -8.95 -18.04 -1.22
CA ARG A 193 -8.23 -18.22 0.05
C ARG A 193 -7.62 -19.61 0.09
N GLY A 194 -6.29 -19.71 0.22
CA GLY A 194 -5.62 -21.00 0.20
C GLY A 194 -4.17 -20.95 0.68
N GLY A 195 -3.80 -21.92 1.52
CA GLY A 195 -2.42 -22.14 1.95
C GLY A 195 -1.73 -20.87 2.49
N ASN A 196 -0.52 -20.61 1.99
CA ASN A 196 0.35 -19.50 2.38
C ASN A 196 0.56 -18.45 1.26
N ILE A 197 -0.34 -18.40 0.27
CA ILE A 197 -0.24 -17.45 -0.86
C ILE A 197 -0.11 -16.02 -0.31
N VAL A 198 0.98 -15.33 -0.65
CA VAL A 198 1.26 -14.00 -0.11
C VAL A 198 0.28 -12.96 -0.68
N GLY A 199 0.05 -13.03 -1.98
CA GLY A 199 -0.89 -12.18 -2.71
C GLY A 199 -0.68 -12.33 -4.22
N GLU A 200 -1.74 -12.65 -4.94
CA GLU A 200 -1.80 -12.63 -6.40
C GLU A 200 -3.01 -11.83 -6.84
N HIS A 201 -2.85 -11.06 -7.90
CA HIS A 201 -3.89 -10.21 -8.48
C HIS A 201 -3.82 -10.33 -9.99
N ASP A 202 -4.87 -10.89 -10.57
CA ASP A 202 -5.07 -11.03 -12.01
C ASP A 202 -6.17 -10.04 -12.42
N VAL A 203 -5.85 -9.09 -13.31
CA VAL A 203 -6.86 -8.26 -13.99
C VAL A 203 -7.01 -8.80 -15.40
N ILE A 204 -8.22 -9.28 -15.70
CA ILE A 204 -8.55 -9.98 -16.93
C ILE A 204 -9.42 -9.05 -17.77
N PHE A 205 -8.98 -8.81 -19.00
CA PHE A 205 -9.78 -8.19 -20.05
C PHE A 205 -10.14 -9.29 -21.04
N ALA A 206 -11.41 -9.69 -21.10
CA ALA A 206 -11.90 -10.77 -21.94
C ALA A 206 -12.71 -10.23 -23.12
N GLY A 207 -12.17 -10.36 -24.33
CA GLY A 207 -12.80 -9.93 -25.57
C GLY A 207 -13.40 -11.09 -26.37
N ARG A 208 -13.81 -10.79 -27.60
CA ARG A 208 -14.23 -11.83 -28.54
C ARG A 208 -12.99 -12.50 -29.12
N ASP A 209 -12.81 -13.79 -28.82
CA ASP A 209 -11.73 -14.65 -29.33
C ASP A 209 -10.30 -14.29 -28.83
N GLU A 210 -10.18 -13.40 -27.84
CA GLU A 210 -8.92 -13.07 -27.18
C GLU A 210 -9.10 -12.65 -25.72
N VAL A 211 -8.06 -12.84 -24.91
CA VAL A 211 -8.01 -12.46 -23.50
C VAL A 211 -6.65 -11.85 -23.21
N ILE A 212 -6.63 -10.72 -22.51
CA ILE A 212 -5.41 -10.08 -21.99
C ILE A 212 -5.48 -10.12 -20.47
N GLU A 213 -4.40 -10.60 -19.85
CA GLU A 213 -4.26 -10.67 -18.40
C GLU A 213 -3.07 -9.82 -17.94
N LEU A 214 -3.30 -9.01 -16.92
CA LEU A 214 -2.26 -8.27 -16.21
C LEU A 214 -2.16 -8.81 -14.78
N THR A 215 -1.07 -9.54 -14.51
CA THR A 215 -0.88 -10.27 -13.25
C THR A 215 0.25 -9.68 -12.42
N HIS A 216 -0.01 -9.52 -11.12
CA HIS A 216 1.03 -9.33 -10.11
C HIS A 216 1.03 -10.50 -9.12
N ARG A 217 2.21 -11.08 -8.86
CA ARG A 217 2.42 -12.18 -7.91
C ARG A 217 3.49 -11.79 -6.89
N ALA A 218 3.10 -11.63 -5.63
CA ALA A 218 4.04 -11.48 -4.53
C ALA A 218 4.53 -12.86 -4.06
N THR A 219 5.85 -13.06 -4.03
CA THR A 219 6.46 -14.30 -3.51
C THR A 219 6.94 -14.13 -2.06
N SER A 220 7.14 -12.91 -1.60
CA SER A 220 7.50 -12.58 -0.22
C SER A 220 6.92 -11.22 0.17
N ARG A 221 6.90 -10.92 1.48
CA ARG A 221 6.52 -9.59 1.99
C ARG A 221 7.60 -8.52 1.78
N GLU A 222 8.79 -8.92 1.35
CA GLU A 222 9.92 -8.03 1.11
C GLU A 222 9.61 -7.00 0.03
N VAL A 223 8.76 -7.34 -0.95
CA VAL A 223 8.31 -6.42 -2.01
C VAL A 223 7.69 -5.13 -1.45
N PHE A 224 7.05 -5.19 -0.27
CA PHE A 224 6.48 -4.02 0.38
C PHE A 224 7.55 -3.21 1.13
N ALA A 225 8.54 -3.88 1.72
CA ALA A 225 9.65 -3.21 2.38
C ALA A 225 10.54 -2.46 1.38
N VAL A 226 10.83 -3.07 0.23
CA VAL A 226 11.60 -2.44 -0.87
C VAL A 226 10.96 -1.13 -1.31
N GLY A 227 9.65 -1.14 -1.54
CA GLY A 227 8.94 0.07 -1.89
C GLY A 227 8.91 1.11 -0.77
N ALA A 228 8.73 0.68 0.49
CA ALA A 228 8.74 1.59 1.63
C ALA A 228 10.11 2.26 1.83
N VAL A 229 11.22 1.53 1.64
CA VAL A 229 12.57 2.07 1.70
C VAL A 229 12.85 3.01 0.53
N LYS A 230 12.40 2.66 -0.69
CA LYS A 230 12.50 3.58 -1.85
C LYS A 230 11.70 4.87 -1.62
N ALA A 231 10.48 4.75 -1.10
CA ALA A 231 9.65 5.89 -0.70
C ALA A 231 10.34 6.73 0.38
N ALA A 232 10.97 6.09 1.36
CA ALA A 232 11.66 6.78 2.45
C ALA A 232 12.85 7.60 1.93
N LYS A 233 13.67 7.02 1.04
CA LYS A 233 14.76 7.72 0.35
C LYS A 233 14.25 8.90 -0.48
N PHE A 234 13.15 8.72 -1.22
CA PHE A 234 12.54 9.78 -2.02
C PHE A 234 11.98 10.92 -1.15
N LEU A 235 11.35 10.58 -0.02
CA LEU A 235 10.63 11.53 0.83
C LEU A 235 11.57 12.32 1.74
N ALA A 236 12.75 11.77 2.05
CA ALA A 236 13.79 12.46 2.80
C ALA A 236 14.14 13.80 2.12
N GLY A 237 13.90 14.92 2.82
CA GLY A 237 14.15 16.26 2.30
C GLY A 237 13.08 16.83 1.36
N LYS A 238 11.94 16.15 1.15
CA LYS A 238 10.81 16.72 0.39
C LYS A 238 10.07 17.79 1.19
N PRO A 239 9.52 18.82 0.52
CA PRO A 239 8.69 19.81 1.19
C PRO A 239 7.38 19.17 1.68
N ALA A 240 6.71 19.86 2.60
CA ALA A 240 5.38 19.48 3.05
C ALA A 240 4.44 19.21 1.87
N GLY A 241 3.65 18.15 1.97
CA GLY A 241 2.74 17.71 0.93
C GLY A 241 2.27 16.28 1.15
N LEU A 242 1.16 15.93 0.51
CA LEU A 242 0.70 14.56 0.43
C LEU A 242 1.23 13.94 -0.87
N TYR A 243 2.01 12.88 -0.74
CA TYR A 243 2.64 12.14 -1.83
C TYR A 243 2.04 10.74 -1.91
N THR A 244 2.23 10.10 -3.06
CA THR A 244 1.87 8.71 -3.30
C THR A 244 3.08 7.97 -3.87
N MET A 245 2.92 6.68 -4.14
CA MET A 245 3.94 5.93 -4.86
C MET A 245 4.07 6.39 -6.33
N LYS A 246 3.10 7.12 -6.90
CA LYS A 246 3.22 7.62 -8.28
C LYS A 246 4.44 8.53 -8.43
N GLU A 247 4.66 9.44 -7.48
CA GLU A 247 5.81 10.36 -7.48
C GLU A 247 7.15 9.64 -7.22
N VAL A 248 7.13 8.49 -6.54
CA VAL A 248 8.35 7.68 -6.25
C VAL A 248 8.79 6.86 -7.45
N LEU A 249 7.86 6.56 -8.37
CA LEU A 249 8.09 5.69 -9.52
C LEU A 249 8.40 6.45 -10.81
N GLN A 250 8.36 7.78 -10.78
CA GLN A 250 8.78 8.65 -11.88
C GLN A 250 10.30 8.81 -11.95
#